data_AF-A0A822EU75-F1
#
_entry.id   AF-A0A822EU75-F1
#
_cell.length_a   1.000
_cell.length_b   1.000
_cell.length_c   1.000
_cell.angle_alpha   90.00
_cell.angle_beta   90.00
_cell.angle_gamma   90.00
#
_symmetry.space_group_name_H-M   'P 1'
#
loop_
_entity.id
_entity.type
_entity.pdbx_description
1 polymer ?
#
loop_
_entity_poly.entity_id
_entity_poly.type
_entity_poly.pdbx_seq_one_letter_code
_entity_poly.pdbx_strand_id
1 'polypeptide(L)'
;NNRIRNCLRQAATKCFEQKQITQDEYDDFFISITEKEIVKGILTTSDANQRTLCFLREIENIHEHLFDSKISKYIDMCHSRTGELIIDSEAENLLQNLKKSRIPSKLQSSNIFSYQVHWTSNGINRHDHATYIAQFNDDFYHAVKQ
;
A
#
# COMPACT_ATOMS: atom_id res chain seq x y z
N ASN A 1 15.92 4.91 12.09
CA ASN A 1 16.84 6.05 12.38
C ASN A 1 16.50 7.20 11.43
N ASN A 2 15.59 8.10 11.83
CA ASN A 2 15.01 9.13 10.94
C ASN A 2 15.99 10.22 10.48
N ARG A 3 17.11 10.41 11.20
CA ARG A 3 18.10 11.45 10.87
C ARG A 3 18.79 11.19 9.53
N ILE A 4 19.29 9.96 9.32
CA ILE A 4 20.00 9.61 8.07
C ILE A 4 19.05 9.71 6.87
N ARG A 5 17.82 9.18 7.00
CA ARG A 5 16.81 9.27 5.94
C ARG A 5 16.52 10.72 5.55
N ASN A 6 16.36 11.61 6.54
CA ASN A 6 16.09 13.02 6.27
C ASN A 6 17.29 13.71 5.61
N CYS A 7 18.52 13.41 6.02
CA CYS A 7 19.73 13.93 5.36
C CYS A 7 19.82 13.45 3.90
N LEU A 8 19.56 12.16 3.64
CA LEU A 8 19.58 11.60 2.29
C LEU A 8 18.53 12.25 1.39
N ARG A 9 17.30 12.43 1.89
CA ARG A 9 16.23 13.14 1.17
C ARG A 9 16.62 14.57 0.82
N GLN A 10 17.19 15.32 1.77
CA GLN A 10 17.66 16.69 1.52
C GLN A 10 18.80 16.74 0.47
N ALA A 11 19.74 15.80 0.53
CA ALA A 11 20.81 15.71 -0.45
C ALA A 11 20.26 15.36 -1.84
N ALA A 12 19.36 14.38 -1.93
CA ALA A 12 18.69 14.00 -3.17
C ALA A 12 17.93 15.18 -3.80
N THR A 13 17.18 15.96 -3.01
CA THR A 13 16.51 17.19 -3.51
C THR A 13 17.51 18.15 -4.15
N LYS A 14 18.62 18.46 -3.48
CA LYS A 14 19.64 19.37 -4.03
C LYS A 14 20.27 18.82 -5.32
N CYS A 15 20.62 17.54 -5.34
CA CYS A 15 21.18 16.90 -6.53
C CYS A 15 20.19 16.88 -7.70
N PHE A 16 18.90 16.67 -7.42
CA PHE A 16 17.85 16.69 -8.44
C PHE A 16 17.63 18.08 -9.02
N GLU A 17 17.54 19.12 -8.17
CA GLU A 17 17.45 20.53 -8.59
C GLU A 17 18.66 20.95 -9.45
N GLN A 18 19.84 20.44 -9.12
CA GLN A 18 21.08 20.66 -9.89
C GLN A 18 21.21 19.75 -11.13
N LYS A 19 20.19 18.93 -11.43
CA LYS A 19 20.16 17.97 -12.53
C LYS A 19 21.32 16.95 -12.52
N GLN A 20 21.83 16.65 -11.33
CA GLN A 20 22.89 15.66 -11.12
C GLN A 20 22.35 14.22 -11.04
N ILE A 21 21.07 14.07 -10.71
CA ILE A 21 20.34 12.80 -10.72
C ILE A 21 19.04 12.93 -11.51
N THR A 22 18.55 11.82 -12.03
CA THR A 22 17.29 11.68 -12.75
C THR A 22 16.09 11.65 -11.79
N GLN A 23 14.87 11.74 -12.34
CA GLN A 23 13.64 11.57 -11.55
C GLN A 23 13.57 10.18 -10.91
N ASP A 24 13.94 9.13 -11.64
CA ASP A 24 13.89 7.74 -11.13
C ASP A 24 14.85 7.55 -9.93
N GLU A 25 16.05 8.14 -10.00
CA GLU A 25 17.04 8.14 -8.90
C GLU A 25 16.61 9.03 -7.72
N TYR A 26 15.95 10.16 -7.99
CA TYR A 26 15.37 10.99 -6.93
C TYR A 26 14.28 10.21 -6.17
N ASP A 27 13.39 9.55 -6.91
CA ASP A 27 12.28 8.79 -6.35
C ASP A 27 12.75 7.65 -5.42
N ASP A 28 13.93 7.07 -5.63
CA ASP A 28 14.50 6.03 -4.73
C ASP A 28 14.63 6.48 -3.26
N PHE A 29 14.67 7.79 -3.00
CA PHE A 29 14.75 8.34 -1.65
C PHE A 29 13.39 8.63 -1.00
N PHE A 30 12.32 8.68 -1.80
CA PHE A 30 11.02 9.17 -1.39
C PHE A 30 9.93 8.10 -1.44
N ILE A 31 9.96 7.20 -2.40
CA ILE A 31 8.94 6.17 -2.60
C ILE A 31 9.46 4.77 -2.27
N SER A 32 8.54 3.87 -1.91
CA SER A 32 8.89 2.48 -1.63
C SER A 32 9.10 1.68 -2.92
N ILE A 33 9.80 0.54 -2.83
CA ILE A 33 9.93 -0.40 -3.97
C ILE A 33 8.54 -0.85 -4.42
N THR A 34 7.65 -1.18 -3.48
CA THR A 34 6.27 -1.59 -3.77
C THR A 34 5.50 -0.48 -4.50
N GLU A 35 5.69 0.78 -4.12
CA GLU A 35 5.09 1.90 -4.85
C GLU A 35 5.65 2.01 -6.28
N LYS A 36 6.97 1.84 -6.48
CA LYS A 36 7.58 1.78 -7.81
C LYS A 36 7.02 0.65 -8.67
N GLU A 37 6.83 -0.53 -8.09
CA GLU A 37 6.25 -1.69 -8.77
C GLU A 37 4.82 -1.43 -9.21
N ILE A 38 4.00 -0.80 -8.36
CA ILE A 38 2.63 -0.41 -8.71
C ILE A 38 2.62 0.65 -9.82
N VAL A 39 3.49 1.66 -9.73
CA VAL A 39 3.59 2.70 -10.76
C VAL A 39 3.95 2.09 -12.11
N LYS A 40 5.00 1.26 -12.17
CA LYS A 40 5.50 0.67 -13.42
C LYS A 40 4.59 -0.45 -13.95
N GLY A 41 4.02 -1.29 -13.08
CA GLY A 41 3.22 -2.46 -13.46
C GLY A 41 1.74 -2.18 -13.68
N ILE A 42 1.21 -1.06 -13.17
CA ILE A 42 -0.22 -0.72 -13.30
C ILE A 42 -0.42 0.68 -13.87
N LEU A 43 0.23 1.70 -13.30
CA LEU A 43 -0.22 3.08 -13.52
C LEU A 43 0.32 3.72 -14.80
N THR A 44 1.52 3.34 -15.22
CA THR A 44 2.20 3.92 -16.40
C THR A 44 2.25 3.00 -17.61
N THR A 45 2.11 1.69 -17.43
CA THR A 45 2.11 0.75 -18.57
C THR A 45 0.78 0.76 -19.32
N SER A 46 0.83 0.57 -20.64
CA SER A 46 -0.35 0.50 -21.51
C SER A 46 -1.04 -0.88 -21.48
N ASP A 47 -0.33 -1.92 -21.03
CA ASP A 47 -0.76 -3.31 -21.05
C ASP A 47 -1.01 -3.90 -19.65
N ALA A 48 -1.40 -3.04 -18.69
CA ALA A 48 -1.62 -3.42 -17.30
C ALA A 48 -2.67 -4.54 -17.16
N ASN A 49 -3.70 -4.52 -18.01
CA ASN A 49 -4.77 -5.52 -17.98
C ASN A 49 -4.33 -6.91 -18.46
N GLN A 50 -3.26 -7.02 -19.26
CA GLN A 50 -2.77 -8.31 -19.72
C GLN A 50 -1.80 -8.97 -18.74
N ARG A 51 -1.26 -8.22 -17.78
CA ARG A 51 -0.12 -8.68 -16.95
C ARG A 51 -0.32 -8.54 -15.46
N THR A 52 -1.36 -7.82 -15.04
CA THR A 52 -1.53 -7.47 -13.63
C THR A 52 -2.93 -7.80 -13.13
N LEU A 53 -2.94 -8.51 -12.01
CA LEU A 53 -4.09 -8.74 -11.15
C LEU A 53 -3.89 -7.94 -9.86
N CYS A 54 -4.96 -7.38 -9.32
CA CYS A 54 -4.95 -6.61 -8.08
C CYS A 54 -5.88 -7.24 -7.07
N PHE A 55 -5.33 -7.70 -5.94
CA PHE A 55 -6.09 -8.24 -4.82
C PHE A 55 -6.05 -7.23 -3.67
N LEU A 56 -7.21 -6.68 -3.33
CA LEU A 56 -7.40 -5.65 -2.32
C LEU A 56 -8.10 -6.25 -1.10
N ARG A 57 -7.51 -6.05 0.08
CA ARG A 57 -8.14 -6.36 1.36
C ARG A 57 -8.43 -5.06 2.10
N GLU A 58 -9.68 -4.90 2.51
CA GLU A 58 -10.11 -3.85 3.42
C GLU A 58 -10.42 -4.45 4.79
N ILE A 59 -9.83 -3.87 5.84
CA ILE A 59 -10.08 -4.29 7.23
C ILE A 59 -11.03 -3.24 7.83
N GLU A 60 -12.31 -3.56 7.89
CA GLU A 60 -13.36 -2.53 8.05
C GLU A 60 -13.34 -1.82 9.41
N ASN A 61 -13.14 -2.59 10.47
CA ASN A 61 -13.14 -2.10 11.85
C ASN A 61 -11.73 -1.75 12.35
N ILE A 62 -10.74 -1.58 11.48
CA ILE A 62 -9.34 -1.44 11.92
C ILE A 62 -9.10 -0.22 12.83
N HIS A 63 -9.86 0.86 12.66
CA HIS A 63 -9.78 2.06 13.50
C HIS A 63 -10.37 1.87 14.91
N GLU A 64 -11.12 0.80 15.14
CA GLU A 64 -11.63 0.46 16.47
C GLU A 64 -10.56 -0.25 17.33
N HIS A 65 -9.47 -0.70 16.71
CA HIS A 65 -8.45 -1.54 17.36
C HIS A 65 -7.10 -0.86 17.52
N LEU A 66 -7.01 0.48 17.41
CA LEU A 66 -5.72 1.22 17.40
C LEU A 66 -4.80 0.97 18.61
N PHE A 67 -5.35 0.46 19.72
CA PHE A 67 -4.58 0.09 20.92
C PHE A 67 -3.97 -1.32 20.85
N ASP A 68 -4.34 -2.14 19.87
CA ASP A 68 -3.72 -3.45 19.66
C ASP A 68 -2.28 -3.26 19.12
N SER A 69 -1.34 -3.86 19.84
CA SER A 69 0.09 -3.88 19.52
C SER A 69 0.45 -4.28 18.07
N LYS A 70 -0.44 -4.99 17.37
CA LYS A 70 -0.22 -5.47 16.00
C LYS A 70 -0.71 -4.49 14.93
N ILE A 71 -1.50 -3.47 15.26
CA ILE A 71 -2.09 -2.54 14.27
C ILE A 71 -1.06 -1.75 13.50
N SER A 72 0.06 -1.39 14.12
CA SER A 72 1.16 -0.68 13.47
C SER A 72 1.80 -1.45 12.30
N LYS A 73 1.46 -2.74 12.12
CA LYS A 73 1.86 -3.54 10.95
C LYS A 73 0.90 -3.40 9.75
N TYR A 74 -0.24 -2.76 9.94
CA TYR A 74 -1.33 -2.67 8.97
C TYR A 74 -1.75 -1.23 8.65
N ILE A 75 -1.45 -0.29 9.55
CA ILE A 75 -1.69 1.15 9.37
C ILE A 75 -0.40 1.90 9.65
N ASP A 76 -0.10 2.89 8.81
CA ASP A 76 0.96 3.85 9.06
C ASP A 76 0.57 4.77 10.22
N MET A 77 1.40 4.77 11.26
CA MET A 77 1.21 5.60 12.44
C MET A 77 2.37 6.57 12.58
N CYS A 78 2.08 7.79 13.03
CA CYS A 78 3.07 8.84 13.27
C CYS A 78 2.90 9.44 14.66
N HIS A 79 3.95 10.11 15.16
CA HIS A 79 3.84 10.84 16.41
C HIS A 79 3.21 12.21 16.15
N SER A 80 2.18 12.53 16.92
CA SER A 80 1.59 13.86 16.99
C SER A 80 2.60 14.87 17.55
N ARG A 81 2.24 16.16 17.50
CA ARG A 81 3.04 17.21 18.16
C ARG A 81 3.15 17.04 19.68
N THR A 82 2.18 16.34 20.29
CA THR A 82 2.16 16.03 21.73
C THR A 82 2.91 14.72 22.04
N GLY A 83 3.44 14.02 21.03
CA GLY A 83 4.18 12.77 21.17
C GLY A 83 3.32 11.50 21.15
N GLU A 84 2.00 11.65 21.06
CA GLU A 84 1.05 10.53 20.98
C GLU A 84 1.14 9.83 19.62
N LEU A 85 1.04 8.51 19.62
CA LEU A 85 0.98 7.75 18.37
C LEU A 85 -0.43 7.86 17.78
N ILE A 86 -0.53 8.44 16.58
CA ILE A 86 -1.77 8.67 15.85
C ILE A 86 -1.69 8.06 14.45
N ILE A 87 -2.83 7.90 13.77
CA ILE A 87 -2.86 7.50 12.37
C ILE A 87 -2.21 8.60 11.52
N ASP A 88 -1.37 8.20 10.56
CA ASP A 88 -0.86 9.10 9.54
C ASP A 88 -1.93 9.33 8.47
N SER A 89 -2.73 10.39 8.65
CA SER A 89 -3.84 10.71 7.74
C SER A 89 -3.39 11.01 6.31
N GLU A 90 -2.15 11.46 6.09
CA GLU A 90 -1.64 11.68 4.73
C GLU A 90 -1.44 10.34 4.03
N ALA A 91 -0.74 9.41 4.70
CA ALA A 91 -0.53 8.06 4.20
C ALA A 91 -1.86 7.33 3.94
N GLU A 92 -2.83 7.45 4.84
CA GLU A 92 -4.15 6.86 4.69
C GLU A 92 -4.89 7.41 3.45
N ASN A 93 -4.91 8.74 3.27
CA ASN A 93 -5.54 9.37 2.11
C ASN A 93 -4.88 8.94 0.79
N LEU A 94 -3.55 8.84 0.76
CA LEU A 94 -2.81 8.36 -0.41
C LEU A 94 -3.18 6.90 -0.73
N LEU A 95 -3.25 6.03 0.28
CA LEU A 95 -3.64 4.63 0.11
C LEU A 95 -5.08 4.50 -0.38
N GLN A 96 -6.01 5.28 0.17
CA GLN A 96 -7.42 5.27 -0.25
C GLN A 96 -7.58 5.77 -1.69
N ASN A 97 -6.88 6.84 -2.07
CA ASN A 97 -6.85 7.32 -3.46
C ASN A 97 -6.26 6.26 -4.42
N LEU A 98 -5.19 5.58 -4.01
CA LEU A 98 -4.59 4.51 -4.79
C LEU A 98 -5.60 3.36 -5.04
N LYS A 99 -6.23 2.86 -3.98
CA LYS A 99 -7.20 1.75 -4.03
C LYS A 99 -8.48 2.09 -4.81
N LYS A 100 -9.07 3.27 -4.57
CA LYS A 100 -10.42 3.61 -5.05
C LYS A 100 -10.45 4.38 -6.36
N SER A 101 -9.35 5.02 -6.75
CA SER A 101 -9.29 5.86 -7.95
C SER A 101 -8.19 5.42 -8.91
N ARG A 102 -6.92 5.47 -8.48
CA ARG A 102 -5.79 5.26 -9.40
C ARG A 102 -5.76 3.85 -9.99
N ILE A 103 -5.89 2.80 -9.18
CA ILE A 103 -5.91 1.42 -9.68
C ILE A 103 -7.16 1.16 -10.56
N PRO A 104 -8.40 1.45 -10.12
CA PRO A 104 -9.60 1.26 -10.95
C PRO A 104 -9.62 2.08 -12.25
N SER A 105 -8.89 3.21 -12.31
CA SER A 105 -8.76 3.98 -13.55
C SER A 105 -7.88 3.32 -14.62
N LYS A 106 -7.16 2.25 -14.27
CA LYS A 106 -6.17 1.57 -15.13
C LYS A 106 -6.48 0.10 -15.36
N LEU A 107 -7.00 -0.58 -14.34
CA LEU A 107 -7.40 -1.98 -14.44
C LEU A 107 -8.90 -2.12 -14.68
N GLN A 108 -9.25 -3.10 -15.51
CA GLN A 108 -10.61 -3.59 -15.67
C GLN A 108 -11.07 -4.24 -14.37
N SER A 109 -12.36 -4.13 -14.07
CA SER A 109 -12.93 -4.70 -12.84
C SER A 109 -12.71 -6.21 -12.72
N SER A 110 -12.58 -6.94 -13.83
CA SER A 110 -12.26 -8.38 -13.85
C SER A 110 -10.88 -8.70 -13.28
N ASN A 111 -9.96 -7.73 -13.26
CA ASN A 111 -8.61 -7.89 -12.71
C ASN A 111 -8.49 -7.37 -11.27
N ILE A 112 -9.58 -6.89 -10.68
CA ILE A 112 -9.60 -6.33 -9.32
C ILE A 112 -10.48 -7.20 -8.43
N PHE A 113 -9.87 -7.85 -7.45
CA PHE A 113 -10.53 -8.68 -6.46
C PHE A 113 -10.52 -7.94 -5.14
N SER A 114 -11.68 -7.78 -4.50
CA SER A 114 -11.81 -7.02 -3.26
C SER A 114 -12.42 -7.88 -2.16
N TYR A 115 -11.80 -7.86 -0.98
CA TYR A 115 -12.22 -8.62 0.19
C TYR A 115 -12.39 -7.70 1.38
N GLN A 116 -13.51 -7.86 2.08
CA GLN A 116 -13.74 -7.22 3.37
C GLN A 116 -13.48 -8.23 4.47
N VAL A 117 -12.69 -7.84 5.45
CA VAL A 117 -12.41 -8.64 6.64
C VAL A 117 -12.53 -7.78 7.89
N HIS A 118 -12.71 -8.43 9.02
CA HIS A 118 -12.76 -7.77 10.32
C HIS A 118 -11.50 -8.12 11.11
N TRP A 119 -10.91 -7.11 11.74
CA TRP A 119 -9.92 -7.33 12.77
C TRP A 119 -10.52 -8.09 13.94
N THR A 120 -9.76 -9.05 14.47
CA THR A 120 -10.13 -9.87 15.63
C THR A 120 -9.14 -9.61 16.77
N SER A 121 -9.40 -10.14 17.97
CA SER A 121 -8.45 -10.07 19.09
C SER A 121 -7.07 -10.69 18.79
N ASN A 122 -7.01 -11.59 17.79
CA ASN A 122 -5.76 -12.20 17.33
C ASN A 122 -5.14 -11.46 16.12
N GLY A 123 -5.80 -10.40 15.64
CA GLY A 123 -5.53 -9.73 14.37
C GLY A 123 -5.95 -10.56 13.16
N ILE A 124 -5.39 -10.27 11.99
CA ILE A 124 -5.62 -11.10 10.79
C ILE A 124 -4.83 -12.41 10.91
N ASN A 125 -5.52 -13.54 10.91
CA ASN A 125 -4.91 -14.87 11.09
C ASN A 125 -5.67 -15.98 10.34
N ARG A 126 -5.01 -17.13 10.15
CA ARG A 126 -5.52 -18.25 9.34
C ARG A 126 -6.80 -18.89 9.88
N HIS A 127 -6.95 -18.96 11.21
CA HIS A 127 -8.09 -19.63 11.82
C HIS A 127 -9.35 -18.78 11.67
N ASP A 128 -9.30 -17.53 12.12
CA ASP A 128 -10.48 -16.65 12.15
C ASP A 128 -10.86 -16.14 10.76
N HIS A 129 -9.93 -16.18 9.79
CA HIS A 129 -10.14 -15.68 8.43
C HIS A 129 -10.08 -16.81 7.39
N ALA A 130 -10.38 -18.05 7.79
CA ALA A 130 -10.29 -19.21 6.91
C ALA A 130 -11.15 -19.05 5.63
N THR A 131 -12.37 -18.52 5.77
CA THR A 131 -13.27 -18.27 4.62
C THR A 131 -12.68 -17.26 3.63
N TYR A 132 -12.15 -16.13 4.12
CA TYR A 132 -11.48 -15.14 3.29
C TYR A 132 -10.27 -15.75 2.57
N ILE A 133 -9.42 -16.49 3.28
CA ILE A 133 -8.22 -17.10 2.71
C ILE A 133 -8.59 -18.16 1.65
N ALA A 134 -9.64 -18.95 1.90
CA ALA A 134 -10.14 -19.92 0.94
C ALA A 134 -10.62 -19.24 -0.35
N GLN A 135 -11.42 -18.17 -0.23
CA GLN A 135 -11.89 -17.40 -1.38
C GLN A 135 -10.73 -16.77 -2.16
N PHE A 136 -9.79 -16.12 -1.46
CA PHE A 136 -8.60 -15.53 -2.08
C PHE A 136 -7.79 -16.56 -2.86
N ASN A 137 -7.59 -17.75 -2.30
CA ASN A 137 -6.84 -18.81 -2.98
C ASN A 137 -7.55 -19.31 -4.24
N ASP A 138 -8.88 -19.45 -4.19
CA ASP A 138 -9.69 -19.88 -5.32
C ASP A 138 -9.66 -18.83 -6.45
N ASP A 139 -9.93 -17.57 -6.12
CA ASP A 139 -9.87 -16.45 -7.06
C ASP A 139 -8.47 -16.34 -7.70
N PHE A 140 -7.42 -16.44 -6.89
CA PHE A 140 -6.03 -16.39 -7.38
C PHE A 140 -5.74 -17.54 -8.35
N TYR A 141 -6.10 -18.77 -7.99
CA TYR A 141 -5.86 -19.95 -8.81
C TYR A 141 -6.58 -19.87 -10.16
N HIS A 142 -7.82 -19.37 -10.16
CA HIS A 142 -8.61 -19.22 -11.38
C HIS A 142 -8.19 -18.03 -12.23
N ALA A 143 -7.72 -16.94 -11.63
CA ALA A 143 -7.28 -15.74 -12.36
C ALA A 143 -5.91 -15.92 -13.01
N VAL A 144 -4.95 -16.59 -12.37
CA VAL A 144 -3.59 -16.79 -12.91
C VAL A 144 -3.54 -17.84 -14.03
N LYS A 145 -4.54 -18.73 -14.11
CA LYS A 145 -4.62 -19.78 -15.14
C LYS A 145 -5.18 -19.30 -16.49
N GLN A 146 -5.66 -18.07 -16.56
CA GLN A 146 -6.20 -17.45 -17.77
C GLN A 146 -5.09 -16.78 -18.58
#